data_AF-A0A2H0WFP7-F1
#
_entry.id   AF-A0A2H0WFP7-F1
#
_cell.length_a   1.000
_cell.length_b   1.000
_cell.length_c   1.000
_cell.angle_alpha   90.00
_cell.angle_beta   90.00
_cell.angle_gamma   90.00
#
_symmetry.space_group_name_H-M   'P 1'
#
loop_
_entity.id
_entity.type
_entity.pdbx_description
1 polymer ?
#
loop_
_entity_poly.entity_id
_entity_poly.type
_entity_poly.pdbx_seq_one_letter_code
_entity_poly.pdbx_strand_id
1 'polypeptide(L)'
;MIKSTRKIPFEFIFEEIESRAPYVKPMFGAWAVYVDEKIIFILRDRPSYPEDNGVWLATTGEHHASLRKDFPNMRSIQIFGAGPTGWQVLPVDADDFEDSVLKACRFVLSADVRIGKIPKVKLKKSKK
;
A
#
# COMPACT_ATOMS: atom_id res chain seq x y z
N MET A 1 1.02 27.40 -15.64
CA MET A 1 0.48 26.74 -14.42
C MET A 1 0.23 25.27 -14.76
N ILE A 2 1.19 24.38 -14.53
CA ILE A 2 0.98 22.96 -14.85
C ILE A 2 0.12 22.37 -13.73
N LYS A 3 -1.20 22.26 -13.97
CA LYS A 3 -2.07 21.39 -13.19
C LYS A 3 -1.57 19.97 -13.44
N SER A 4 -0.63 19.51 -12.61
CA SER A 4 -0.17 18.15 -12.64
C SER A 4 -1.34 17.28 -12.18
N THR A 5 -2.09 16.75 -13.15
CA THR A 5 -3.01 15.64 -12.96
C THR A 5 -2.15 14.48 -12.51
N ARG A 6 -1.96 14.35 -11.19
CA ARG A 6 -1.16 13.25 -10.63
C ARG A 6 -1.77 11.96 -11.18
N LYS A 7 -1.05 11.26 -12.06
CA LYS A 7 -1.45 9.94 -12.52
C LYS A 7 -1.38 8.98 -11.33
N ILE A 8 -2.27 8.00 -11.33
CA ILE A 8 -2.20 6.91 -10.38
C ILE A 8 -1.21 5.90 -10.99
N PRO A 9 -0.07 5.61 -10.34
CA PRO A 9 0.83 4.59 -10.85
C PRO A 9 0.24 3.19 -10.61
N PHE A 10 0.70 2.20 -11.36
CA PHE A 10 0.35 0.79 -11.18
C PHE A 10 -1.17 0.50 -11.33
N GLU A 11 -1.78 1.04 -12.39
CA GLU A 11 -3.24 0.94 -12.61
C GLU A 11 -3.74 -0.51 -12.78
N PHE A 12 -2.88 -1.44 -13.22
CA PHE A 12 -3.20 -2.86 -13.33
C PHE A 12 -3.68 -3.48 -12.00
N ILE A 13 -3.31 -2.89 -10.86
CA ILE A 13 -3.78 -3.33 -9.54
C ILE A 13 -5.31 -3.22 -9.44
N PHE A 14 -5.91 -2.22 -10.07
CA PHE A 14 -7.36 -2.02 -10.04
C PHE A 14 -8.09 -3.09 -10.85
N GLU A 15 -7.52 -3.51 -11.98
CA GLU A 15 -8.05 -4.61 -12.79
C GLU A 15 -8.04 -5.91 -12.00
N GLU A 16 -6.93 -6.20 -11.31
CA GLU A 16 -6.77 -7.42 -10.51
C GLU A 16 -7.75 -7.51 -9.34
N ILE A 17 -8.02 -6.39 -8.66
CA ILE A 17 -8.88 -6.38 -7.46
C ILE A 17 -10.29 -5.85 -7.73
N GLU A 18 -10.68 -5.63 -9.00
CA GLU A 18 -11.95 -5.01 -9.40
C GLU A 18 -13.16 -5.68 -8.73
N SER A 19 -13.14 -7.02 -8.61
CA SER A 19 -14.21 -7.81 -7.97
C SER A 19 -14.50 -7.43 -6.52
N ARG A 20 -13.56 -6.76 -5.83
CA ARG A 20 -13.69 -6.25 -4.46
C ARG A 20 -14.09 -4.76 -4.41
N ALA A 21 -14.44 -4.17 -5.55
CA ALA A 21 -14.83 -2.76 -5.69
C ALA A 21 -13.84 -1.79 -5.00
N PRO A 22 -12.56 -1.77 -5.42
CA PRO A 22 -11.57 -0.92 -4.80
C PRO A 22 -11.88 0.56 -5.02
N TYR A 23 -11.49 1.40 -4.08
CA TYR A 23 -11.51 2.85 -4.27
C TYR A 23 -10.21 3.50 -3.83
N VAL A 24 -9.90 4.64 -4.44
CA VAL A 24 -8.66 5.38 -4.20
C VAL A 24 -8.90 6.70 -3.50
N LYS A 25 -7.97 7.08 -2.62
CA LYS A 25 -7.92 8.42 -2.01
C LYS A 25 -6.49 8.95 -2.04
N PRO A 26 -6.28 10.25 -2.31
CA PRO A 26 -4.95 10.83 -2.18
C PRO A 26 -4.48 10.78 -0.72
N MET A 27 -3.28 10.27 -0.46
CA MET A 27 -2.71 10.14 0.90
C MET A 27 -1.18 10.25 0.87
N PHE A 28 -0.58 11.05 1.76
CA PHE A 28 0.88 11.27 1.81
C PHE A 28 1.50 11.73 0.48
N GLY A 29 0.69 12.36 -0.37
CA GLY A 29 1.08 12.74 -1.72
C GLY A 29 1.10 11.57 -2.74
N ALA A 30 0.88 10.35 -2.29
CA ALA A 30 0.67 9.15 -3.08
C ALA A 30 -0.84 8.82 -3.16
N TRP A 31 -1.17 7.61 -3.60
CA TRP A 31 -2.54 7.13 -3.75
C TRP A 31 -2.81 5.95 -2.82
N ALA A 32 -3.71 6.10 -1.87
CA ALA A 32 -4.16 5.02 -1.02
C ALA A 32 -5.29 4.23 -1.69
N VAL A 33 -5.14 2.91 -1.74
CA VAL A 33 -6.15 1.98 -2.25
C VAL A 33 -6.84 1.32 -1.07
N TYR A 34 -8.16 1.28 -1.16
CA TYR A 34 -9.03 0.70 -0.15
C TYR A 34 -9.91 -0.38 -0.77
N VAL A 35 -10.20 -1.39 0.03
CA VAL A 35 -11.28 -2.36 -0.19
C VAL A 35 -12.10 -2.38 1.08
N ASP A 36 -13.42 -2.26 0.95
CA ASP A 36 -14.34 -2.04 2.07
C ASP A 36 -13.89 -0.83 2.94
N GLU A 37 -13.69 -1.04 4.24
CA GLU A 37 -13.18 -0.04 5.19
C GLU A 37 -11.66 -0.14 5.45
N LYS A 38 -10.97 -1.06 4.77
CA LYS A 38 -9.55 -1.34 4.99
C LYS A 38 -8.70 -0.60 3.96
N ILE A 39 -7.65 0.09 4.45
CA ILE A 39 -6.54 0.50 3.58
C ILE A 39 -5.69 -0.72 3.30
N ILE A 40 -5.51 -1.06 2.02
CA ILE A 40 -4.77 -2.24 1.59
C ILE A 40 -3.41 -1.86 1.00
N PHE A 41 -3.37 -0.85 0.14
CA PHE A 41 -2.16 -0.43 -0.57
C PHE A 41 -1.94 1.08 -0.53
N ILE A 42 -0.68 1.53 -0.66
CA ILE A 42 -0.32 2.87 -1.13
C ILE A 42 0.47 2.73 -2.43
N LEU A 43 0.02 3.37 -3.50
CA LEU A 43 0.70 3.41 -4.79
C LEU A 43 1.53 4.68 -4.87
N ARG A 44 2.85 4.52 -4.90
CA ARG A 44 3.79 5.63 -4.84
C ARG A 44 4.80 5.57 -5.98
N ASP A 45 4.85 6.66 -6.74
CA ASP A 45 5.91 6.93 -7.69
C ASP A 45 6.26 8.43 -7.60
N ARG A 46 7.40 8.73 -6.97
CA ARG A 46 7.85 10.10 -6.68
C ARG A 46 9.37 10.26 -6.78
N PRO A 47 9.86 11.44 -7.15
CA PRO A 47 11.28 11.74 -7.18
C PRO A 47 11.91 11.87 -5.78
N SER A 48 11.13 12.22 -4.75
CA SER A 48 11.65 12.24 -3.38
C SER A 48 11.62 10.83 -2.79
N TYR A 49 12.65 10.42 -2.05
CA TYR A 49 12.76 9.06 -1.47
C TYR A 49 12.42 7.97 -2.50
N PRO A 50 13.19 7.87 -3.61
CA PRO A 50 12.89 6.94 -4.69
C PRO A 50 13.00 5.48 -4.23
N GLU A 51 13.79 5.20 -3.19
CA GLU A 51 13.87 3.89 -2.57
C GLU A 51 12.47 3.38 -2.21
N ASP A 52 11.61 4.22 -1.61
CA ASP A 52 10.26 3.88 -1.17
C ASP A 52 9.21 3.93 -2.31
N ASN A 53 9.61 4.03 -3.58
CA ASN A 53 8.68 3.88 -4.70
C ASN A 53 8.23 2.43 -4.89
N GLY A 54 6.99 2.27 -5.34
CA GLY A 54 6.33 0.99 -5.51
C GLY A 54 5.01 0.93 -4.76
N VAL A 55 4.66 -0.27 -4.31
CA VAL A 55 3.38 -0.57 -3.66
C VAL A 55 3.61 -0.83 -2.18
N TRP A 56 3.01 -0.02 -1.32
CA TRP A 56 3.10 -0.23 0.12
C TRP A 56 1.94 -1.09 0.60
N LEU A 57 2.24 -2.19 1.26
CA LEU A 57 1.33 -3.11 1.91
C LEU A 57 0.96 -2.59 3.30
N ALA A 58 -0.33 -2.41 3.56
CA ALA A 58 -0.82 -2.17 4.92
C ALA A 58 -0.76 -3.47 5.73
N THR A 59 0.11 -3.53 6.74
CA THR A 59 0.28 -4.74 7.56
C THR A 59 0.72 -4.38 8.99
N THR A 60 1.00 -5.39 9.82
CA THR A 60 1.52 -5.23 11.19
C THR A 60 2.82 -6.01 11.35
N GLY A 61 3.66 -5.57 12.31
CA GLY A 61 4.95 -6.21 12.60
C GLY A 61 4.85 -7.72 12.85
N GLU A 62 3.73 -8.18 13.41
CA GLU A 62 3.45 -9.60 13.67
C GLU A 62 3.38 -10.44 12.39
N HIS A 63 2.97 -9.85 11.27
CA HIS A 63 2.84 -10.54 9.99
C HIS A 63 4.07 -10.40 9.09
N HIS A 64 5.02 -9.51 9.43
CA HIS A 64 6.19 -9.26 8.59
C HIS A 64 7.01 -10.53 8.31
N ALA A 65 7.24 -11.38 9.31
CA ALA A 65 8.03 -12.60 9.14
C ALA A 65 7.34 -13.62 8.21
N SER A 66 6.01 -13.70 8.25
CA SER A 66 5.23 -14.56 7.35
C SER A 66 5.20 -13.98 5.94
N LEU A 67 4.90 -12.68 5.81
CA LEU A 67 4.84 -12.00 4.52
C LEU A 67 6.20 -11.98 3.82
N ARG A 68 7.32 -11.90 4.54
CA ARG A 68 8.65 -11.96 3.95
C ARG A 68 8.98 -13.30 3.28
N LYS A 69 8.32 -14.39 3.69
CA LYS A 69 8.42 -15.69 2.98
C LYS A 69 7.68 -15.65 1.65
N ASP A 70 6.61 -14.86 1.58
CA ASP A 70 5.81 -14.68 0.38
C ASP A 70 6.38 -13.64 -0.57
N PHE A 71 7.06 -12.63 -0.02
CA PHE A 71 7.62 -11.46 -0.70
C PHE A 71 9.09 -11.26 -0.26
N PRO A 72 10.06 -11.90 -0.93
CA PRO A 72 11.45 -11.89 -0.48
C PRO A 72 12.09 -10.48 -0.52
N ASN A 73 11.70 -9.65 -1.50
CA ASN A 73 12.20 -8.28 -1.66
C ASN A 73 11.40 -7.23 -0.89
N MET A 74 10.40 -7.66 -0.11
CA MET A 74 9.65 -6.77 0.76
C MET A 74 10.54 -6.17 1.85
N ARG A 75 10.36 -4.88 2.12
CA ARG A 75 11.08 -4.17 3.21
C ARG A 75 10.19 -3.14 3.90
N SER A 76 10.59 -2.70 5.09
CA SER A 76 9.94 -1.56 5.75
C SER A 76 10.21 -0.26 5.00
N ILE A 77 9.23 0.63 4.96
CA ILE A 77 9.41 1.98 4.40
C ILE A 77 10.26 2.85 5.33
N GLN A 78 11.12 3.67 4.74
CA GLN A 78 12.07 4.50 5.50
C GLN A 78 11.52 5.91 5.76
N ILE A 79 10.57 6.38 4.95
CA ILE A 79 9.98 7.74 5.04
C ILE A 79 9.25 8.05 6.34
N PHE A 80 8.79 7.06 7.12
CA PHE A 80 8.19 7.29 8.45
C PHE A 80 9.16 7.13 9.62
N GLY A 81 10.46 6.98 9.35
CA GLY A 81 11.51 6.83 10.35
C GLY A 81 11.76 5.39 10.78
N ALA A 82 12.73 5.20 11.68
CA ALA A 82 13.16 3.90 12.17
C ALA A 82 12.18 3.33 13.21
N GLY A 83 11.47 2.26 12.86
CA GLY A 83 10.59 1.51 13.75
C GLY A 83 9.76 0.48 12.99
N PRO A 84 9.04 -0.42 13.67
CA PRO A 84 8.07 -1.30 13.02
C PRO A 84 6.95 -0.44 12.45
N THR A 85 7.08 -0.04 11.19
CA THR A 85 6.03 0.64 10.46
C THR A 85 4.92 -0.35 10.17
N GLY A 86 3.66 0.07 10.26
CA GLY A 86 2.51 -0.72 9.79
C GLY A 86 2.42 -0.80 8.26
N TRP A 87 3.57 -0.67 7.61
CA TRP A 87 3.74 -0.50 6.18
C TRP A 87 5.00 -1.22 5.76
N GLN A 88 4.86 -2.07 4.75
CA GLN A 88 5.98 -2.66 4.03
C GLN A 88 5.88 -2.21 2.57
N VAL A 89 7.00 -2.02 1.88
CA VAL A 89 7.04 -1.69 0.45
C VAL A 89 7.50 -2.89 -0.35
N LEU A 90 6.79 -3.11 -1.46
CA LEU A 90 7.25 -3.87 -2.63
C LEU A 90 7.95 -2.85 -3.55
N PRO A 91 9.29 -2.83 -3.59
CA PRO A 91 10.04 -1.81 -4.32
C PRO A 91 9.80 -1.94 -5.81
N VAL A 92 9.55 -0.82 -6.50
CA VAL A 92 9.38 -0.81 -7.97
C VAL A 92 10.64 -1.26 -8.72
N ASP A 93 11.80 -1.10 -8.11
CA ASP A 93 13.12 -1.45 -8.66
C ASP A 93 13.47 -2.94 -8.45
N ALA A 94 12.62 -3.72 -7.77
CA ALA A 94 12.85 -5.15 -7.56
C ALA A 94 12.47 -5.96 -8.81
N ASP A 95 13.29 -6.96 -9.17
CA ASP A 95 13.04 -7.84 -10.32
C ASP A 95 11.69 -8.59 -10.24
N ASP A 96 11.22 -8.88 -9.03
CA ASP A 96 9.94 -9.57 -8.79
C ASP A 96 8.77 -8.61 -8.55
N PHE A 97 8.93 -7.29 -8.76
CA PHE A 97 7.95 -6.28 -8.37
C PHE A 97 6.53 -6.62 -8.86
N GLU A 98 6.36 -6.89 -10.15
CA GLU A 98 5.04 -7.16 -10.73
C GLU A 98 4.43 -8.45 -10.16
N ASP A 99 5.19 -9.55 -10.09
CA ASP A 99 4.71 -10.83 -9.51
C ASP A 99 4.33 -10.68 -8.02
N SER A 100 5.15 -9.96 -7.26
CA SER A 100 4.88 -9.61 -5.87
C SER A 100 3.59 -8.78 -5.73
N VAL A 101 3.36 -7.80 -6.61
CA VAL A 101 2.12 -7.01 -6.57
C VAL A 101 0.91 -7.86 -6.94
N LEU A 102 0.98 -8.69 -7.99
CA LEU A 102 -0.10 -9.61 -8.37
C LEU A 102 -0.41 -10.59 -7.23
N LYS A 103 0.62 -11.11 -6.56
CA LYS A 103 0.45 -11.97 -5.40
C LYS A 103 -0.20 -11.25 -4.21
N ALA A 104 0.14 -9.99 -3.98
CA ALA A 104 -0.54 -9.16 -2.98
C ALA A 104 -2.02 -8.93 -3.34
N CYS A 105 -2.34 -8.68 -4.61
CA CYS A 105 -3.72 -8.60 -5.09
C CYS A 105 -4.49 -9.89 -4.80
N ARG A 106 -3.91 -11.06 -5.07
CA ARG A 106 -4.52 -12.37 -4.73
C ARG A 106 -4.83 -12.53 -3.24
N PHE A 107 -3.96 -12.03 -2.36
CA PHE A 107 -4.19 -12.05 -0.92
C PHE A 107 -5.35 -11.12 -0.52
N VAL A 108 -5.46 -9.94 -1.12
CA VAL A 108 -6.61 -9.03 -0.93
C VAL A 108 -7.91 -9.68 -1.42
N LEU A 109 -7.91 -10.29 -2.59
CA LEU A 109 -9.06 -11.02 -3.13
C LEU A 109 -9.51 -12.15 -2.20
N SER A 110 -8.56 -12.83 -1.56
CA SER A 110 -8.81 -13.90 -0.58
C SER A 110 -9.15 -13.38 0.83
N ALA A 111 -9.24 -12.07 1.03
CA ALA A 111 -9.43 -11.42 2.33
C ALA A 111 -8.40 -11.87 3.40
N ASP A 112 -7.14 -12.05 2.99
CA ASP A 112 -6.05 -12.45 3.87
C ASP A 112 -5.90 -11.48 5.05
N VAL A 113 -5.93 -12.01 6.28
CA VAL A 113 -5.89 -11.21 7.52
C VAL A 113 -4.57 -10.46 7.71
N ARG A 114 -3.50 -10.85 7.02
CA ARG A 114 -2.18 -10.24 7.10
C ARG A 114 -2.09 -8.91 6.35
N ILE A 115 -3.00 -8.69 5.39
CA ILE A 115 -3.05 -7.49 4.55
C ILE A 115 -4.33 -6.70 4.85
N GLY A 116 -4.15 -5.40 4.99
CA GLY A 116 -5.24 -4.47 5.19
C GLY A 116 -5.36 -4.03 6.63
N LYS A 117 -5.58 -2.73 6.82
CA LYS A 117 -5.77 -2.14 8.13
C LYS A 117 -7.00 -1.24 8.10
N ILE A 118 -7.83 -1.32 9.12
CA ILE A 118 -8.87 -0.30 9.31
C ILE A 118 -8.16 0.92 9.91
N PRO A 119 -8.03 2.04 9.18
CA PRO A 119 -7.43 3.24 9.74
C PRO A 119 -8.27 3.66 10.96
N LYS A 120 -7.63 3.81 12.13
CA LYS A 120 -8.34 4.29 13.32
C LYS A 120 -8.96 5.64 13.01
N VAL A 121 -10.29 5.68 12.96
CA VAL A 121 -11.04 6.92 12.78
C VAL A 121 -10.68 7.83 13.96
N LYS A 122 -10.01 8.96 13.71
CA LYS A 122 -9.94 10.01 14.72
C LYS A 122 -11.37 10.50 14.91
N LEU A 123 -12.02 10.06 16.00
CA LEU A 123 -13.24 10.70 16.48
C LEU A 123 -12.96 12.21 16.52
N LYS A 124 -13.62 12.97 15.64
CA LYS A 124 -13.61 14.43 15.72
C LYS A 124 -14.12 14.75 17.13
N LYS A 125 -13.24 15.24 18.02
CA LYS A 125 -13.71 15.92 19.22
C LYS A 125 -14.59 17.07 18.74
N SER A 126 -15.89 16.92 18.92
CA SER A 126 -16.83 18.02 18.73
C SER A 126 -16.35 19.14 19.65
N LYS A 127 -15.90 20.25 19.06
CA LYS A 127 -15.66 21.48 19.85
C LYS A 127 -17.02 21.87 20.44
N LYS A 128 -17.12 21.83 21.76
CA LYS A 128 -18.20 22.45 22.51
C LYS A 128 -17.76 23.86 22.88
#